data_AF-A0A7I7NNT0-F1
#
_entry.id   AF-A0A7I7NNT0-F1
#
_cell.length_a   1.000
_cell.length_b   1.000
_cell.length_c   1.000
_cell.angle_alpha   90.00
_cell.angle_beta   90.00
_cell.angle_gamma   90.00
#
_symmetry.space_group_name_H-M   'P 1'
#
loop_
_entity.id
_entity.type
_entity.pdbx_description
1 polymer ?
#
loop_
_entity_poly.entity_id
_entity_poly.type
_entity_poly.pdbx_seq_one_letter_code
_entity_poly.pdbx_strand_id
1 'polypeptide(L)'
;MTVAARVELRVGGSYRWTVTPGRTAAGTVVDVDPGNRVAFSWGWEGHGDPPPGASTVTVTLTPVDGGTEVRLVHVGLTEEQAARHAEGWNHYLGRLVAAGQRGDAGPDDWAAIPDPLDELSCAEATLAVIQHVLRGLDASDLSKQTPCKEFDVSQLADHLMRSLTIIGGAAGAHSPPRDPDAPLETQVADAAQAALEAWRRRGLDGTVELNSNQVPATVPVGILSLEFLVHAWDFAIATGRQVVVSEPVSEYVLGVAGRVITPAARNNTGFAEPTAVGSFAPVLDRLIAFTGRRPTAAHASAN
;
A
#
# COMPACT_ATOMS: atom_id res chain seq x y z
N MET A 1 -7.32 -0.01 7.63
CA MET A 1 -6.14 0.49 8.38
C MET A 1 -5.22 1.22 7.41
N THR A 2 -4.24 1.97 7.91
CA THR A 2 -3.28 2.76 7.11
C THR A 2 -2.57 1.90 6.05
N VAL A 3 -2.13 2.52 4.96
CA VAL A 3 -1.43 1.84 3.85
C VAL A 3 -0.06 1.34 4.28
N ALA A 4 0.74 2.17 4.93
CA ALA A 4 2.07 1.79 5.42
C ALA A 4 2.42 2.60 6.65
N ALA A 5 3.24 2.04 7.54
CA ALA A 5 3.60 2.65 8.79
C ALA A 5 5.00 2.23 9.26
N ARG A 6 5.86 3.21 9.54
CA ARG A 6 7.11 3.01 10.28
C ARG A 6 6.96 3.67 11.63
N VAL A 7 7.19 2.92 12.71
CA VAL A 7 7.04 3.41 14.08
C VAL A 7 8.21 2.95 14.93
N GLU A 8 8.99 3.89 15.42
CA GLU A 8 9.91 3.63 16.53
C GLU A 8 9.12 3.82 17.84
N LEU A 9 8.47 2.75 18.31
CA LEU A 9 7.58 2.81 19.48
C LEU A 9 8.36 2.92 20.80
N ARG A 10 8.97 4.07 21.03
CA ARG A 10 9.68 4.47 22.24
C ARG A 10 9.57 5.99 22.38
N VAL A 11 9.64 6.52 23.58
CA VAL A 11 9.67 7.98 23.80
C VAL A 11 10.82 8.60 22.99
N GLY A 12 10.51 9.66 22.23
CA GLY A 12 11.44 10.32 21.31
C GLY A 12 11.63 9.62 19.97
N GLY A 13 11.04 8.45 19.76
CA GLY A 13 11.10 7.71 18.48
C GLY A 13 10.24 8.35 17.40
N SER A 14 10.72 8.32 16.16
CA SER A 14 10.00 8.86 15.00
C SER A 14 8.91 7.90 14.52
N TYR A 15 7.83 8.44 13.95
CA TYR A 15 6.88 7.66 13.16
C TYR A 15 6.48 8.40 11.88
N ARG A 16 6.07 7.61 10.89
CA ARG A 16 5.52 8.10 9.62
C ARG A 16 4.48 7.11 9.11
N TRP A 17 3.27 7.60 8.81
CA TRP A 17 2.12 6.81 8.38
C TRP A 17 1.56 7.34 7.07
N THR A 18 1.46 6.48 6.06
CA THR A 18 0.60 6.75 4.90
C THR A 18 -0.83 6.36 5.29
N VAL A 19 -1.63 7.35 5.66
CA VAL A 19 -2.99 7.16 6.21
C VAL A 19 -3.95 6.72 5.12
N THR A 20 -3.98 7.50 4.04
CA THR A 20 -4.54 7.12 2.74
C THR A 20 -3.48 7.41 1.66
N PRO A 21 -3.58 6.82 0.46
CA PRO A 21 -2.61 7.08 -0.59
C PRO A 21 -2.57 8.58 -0.92
N GLY A 22 -1.38 9.17 -0.96
CA GLY A 22 -1.15 10.62 -1.10
C GLY A 22 -1.22 11.43 0.20
N ARG A 23 -1.62 10.84 1.34
CA ARG A 23 -1.76 11.54 2.62
C ARG A 23 -0.89 10.89 3.71
N THR A 24 0.22 11.54 4.03
CA THR A 24 1.14 11.06 5.07
C THR A 24 1.08 11.92 6.32
N ALA A 25 0.87 11.30 7.47
CA ALA A 25 1.06 11.90 8.78
C ALA A 25 2.43 11.50 9.36
N ALA A 26 3.08 12.40 10.09
CA ALA A 26 4.37 12.14 10.72
C ALA A 26 4.50 12.86 12.05
N GLY A 27 5.41 12.35 12.90
CA GLY A 27 5.71 12.97 14.17
C GLY A 27 6.64 12.13 15.03
N THR A 28 6.58 12.40 16.33
CA THR A 28 7.42 11.77 17.35
C THR A 28 6.55 11.20 18.45
N VAL A 29 6.89 10.00 18.92
CA VAL A 29 6.27 9.39 20.08
C VAL A 29 6.66 10.19 21.33
N VAL A 30 5.66 10.69 22.04
CA VAL A 30 5.81 11.56 23.22
C VAL A 30 5.74 10.75 24.51
N ASP A 31 4.88 9.73 24.55
CA ASP A 31 4.66 8.90 25.73
C ASP A 31 4.24 7.49 25.31
N VAL A 32 4.71 6.47 26.04
CA VAL A 32 4.34 5.07 25.82
C VAL A 32 4.24 4.35 27.16
N ASP A 33 3.04 3.85 27.44
CA ASP A 33 2.75 2.90 28.51
C ASP A 33 2.14 1.64 27.87
N PRO A 34 2.94 0.58 27.65
CA PRO A 34 2.51 -0.60 26.91
C PRO A 34 1.20 -1.20 27.42
N GLY A 35 0.22 -1.34 26.53
CA GLY A 35 -1.10 -1.89 26.86
C GLY A 35 -2.10 -0.88 27.43
N ASN A 36 -1.66 0.32 27.83
CA ASN A 36 -2.51 1.31 28.51
C ASN A 36 -2.63 2.63 27.75
N ARG A 37 -1.50 3.17 27.24
CA ARG A 37 -1.49 4.52 26.65
C ARG A 37 -0.37 4.71 25.64
N VAL A 38 -0.65 5.49 24.60
CA VAL A 38 0.35 6.05 23.70
C VAL A 38 0.01 7.49 23.39
N ALA A 39 1.01 8.37 23.41
CA ALA A 39 0.87 9.75 22.94
C ALA A 39 1.95 10.05 21.91
N PHE A 40 1.59 10.78 20.87
CA PHE A 40 2.49 11.15 19.79
C PHE A 40 2.11 12.51 19.22
N SER A 41 3.12 13.28 18.80
CA SER A 41 2.86 14.51 18.06
C SER A 41 2.31 14.17 16.67
N TRP A 42 1.50 15.05 16.09
CA TRP A 42 0.77 14.80 14.85
C TRP A 42 0.85 16.00 13.90
N GLY A 43 0.80 15.67 12.61
CA GLY A 43 0.59 16.60 11.52
C GLY A 43 0.85 15.96 10.16
N TRP A 44 0.47 16.66 9.10
CA TRP A 44 0.49 16.19 7.72
C TRP A 44 1.75 16.67 6.99
N GLU A 45 2.47 15.76 6.35
CA GLU A 45 3.64 16.11 5.52
C GLU A 45 3.25 16.97 4.30
N GLY A 46 4.26 17.64 3.70
CA GLY A 46 4.07 18.54 2.57
C GLY A 46 3.49 19.89 3.00
N HIS A 47 2.52 20.42 2.24
CA HIS A 47 1.78 21.64 2.59
C HIS A 47 0.55 21.33 3.47
N GLY A 48 0.62 20.25 4.25
CA GLY A 48 -0.45 19.80 5.11
C GLY A 48 -0.67 20.70 6.32
N ASP A 49 -1.91 20.76 6.78
CA ASP A 49 -2.33 21.58 7.92
C ASP A 49 -3.13 20.73 8.93
N PRO A 50 -2.65 20.57 10.19
CA PRO A 50 -1.42 21.15 10.75
C PRO A 50 -0.14 20.44 10.25
N PRO A 51 1.02 21.12 10.27
CA PRO A 51 2.30 20.50 9.92
C PRO A 51 2.78 19.51 11.00
N PRO A 52 3.70 18.57 10.67
CA PRO A 52 4.17 17.56 11.62
C PRO A 52 4.70 18.18 12.91
N GLY A 53 4.21 17.69 14.04
CA GLY A 53 4.63 18.16 15.37
C GLY A 53 3.82 19.33 15.95
N ALA A 54 2.90 19.92 15.19
CA ALA A 54 2.11 21.07 15.65
C ALA A 54 0.94 20.70 16.57
N SER A 55 0.53 19.43 16.59
CA SER A 55 -0.57 18.91 17.41
C SER A 55 -0.16 17.63 18.12
N THR A 56 -0.97 17.14 19.06
CA THR A 56 -0.69 15.90 19.81
C THR A 56 -1.93 15.03 19.91
N VAL A 57 -1.77 13.76 19.59
CA VAL A 57 -2.79 12.73 19.77
C VAL A 57 -2.40 11.87 20.97
N THR A 58 -3.35 11.62 21.85
CA THR A 58 -3.23 10.65 22.95
C THR A 58 -4.33 9.61 22.81
N VAL A 59 -3.93 8.33 22.82
CA VAL A 59 -4.83 7.19 22.86
C VAL A 59 -4.66 6.49 24.21
N THR A 60 -5.78 6.27 24.90
CA THR A 60 -5.83 5.53 26.16
C THR A 60 -6.73 4.31 25.98
N LEU A 61 -6.27 3.18 26.47
CA LEU A 61 -6.97 1.90 26.48
C LEU A 61 -7.37 1.60 27.92
N THR A 62 -8.64 1.34 28.17
CA THR A 62 -9.15 1.01 29.51
C THR A 62 -9.96 -0.29 29.42
N PRO A 63 -9.56 -1.36 30.15
CA PRO A 63 -10.36 -2.57 30.22
C PRO A 63 -11.74 -2.26 30.80
N VAL A 64 -12.79 -2.79 30.17
CA VAL A 64 -14.18 -2.70 30.64
C VAL A 64 -14.85 -4.06 30.52
N ASP A 65 -15.98 -4.25 31.18
CA ASP A 65 -16.76 -5.48 31.01
C ASP A 65 -17.14 -5.68 29.53
N GLY A 66 -16.70 -6.79 28.94
CA GLY A 66 -17.00 -7.12 27.55
C GLY A 66 -16.09 -6.50 26.49
N GLY A 67 -15.00 -5.80 26.87
CA GLY A 67 -14.03 -5.31 25.89
C GLY A 67 -13.04 -4.27 26.42
N THR A 68 -12.64 -3.35 25.54
CA THR A 68 -11.71 -2.26 25.83
C THR A 68 -12.33 -0.95 25.38
N GLU A 69 -12.41 0.02 26.28
CA GLU A 69 -12.70 1.40 25.92
C GLU A 69 -11.45 2.04 25.32
N VAL A 70 -11.60 2.65 24.14
CA VAL A 70 -10.54 3.41 23.46
C VAL A 70 -10.91 4.88 23.50
N ARG A 71 -10.12 5.67 24.23
CA ARG A 71 -10.29 7.13 24.31
C ARG A 71 -9.18 7.82 23.51
N LEU A 72 -9.56 8.55 22.46
CA LEU A 72 -8.66 9.38 21.67
C LEU A 72 -8.88 10.86 21.99
N VAL A 73 -7.80 11.59 22.27
CA VAL A 73 -7.80 13.04 22.46
C VAL A 73 -6.78 13.66 21.52
N HIS A 74 -7.22 14.62 20.69
CA HIS A 74 -6.35 15.36 19.78
C HIS A 74 -6.35 16.84 20.18
N VAL A 75 -5.19 17.35 20.60
CA VAL A 75 -5.01 18.74 21.06
C VAL A 75 -4.04 19.51 20.17
N GLY A 76 -4.10 20.84 20.22
CA GLY A 76 -3.24 21.72 19.41
C GLY A 76 -3.82 22.04 18.02
N LEU A 77 -5.14 21.91 17.86
CA LEU A 77 -5.87 22.23 16.63
C LEU A 77 -6.70 23.50 16.79
N THR A 78 -6.91 24.23 15.68
CA THR A 78 -8.00 25.20 15.58
C THR A 78 -9.35 24.50 15.57
N GLU A 79 -10.46 25.24 15.78
CA GLU A 79 -11.81 24.66 15.71
C GLU A 79 -12.11 24.02 14.35
N GLU A 80 -11.70 24.68 13.25
CA GLU A 80 -11.88 24.16 11.89
C GLU A 80 -11.10 22.86 11.67
N GLN A 81 -9.83 22.83 12.10
CA GLN A 81 -9.00 21.64 12.03
C GLN A 81 -9.59 20.51 12.88
N ALA A 82 -10.07 20.82 14.08
CA ALA A 82 -10.68 19.84 14.98
C ALA A 82 -11.93 19.18 14.36
N ALA A 83 -12.80 19.95 13.71
CA ALA A 83 -13.96 19.42 13.00
C ALA A 83 -13.58 18.43 11.89
N ARG A 84 -12.61 18.82 11.04
CA ARG A 84 -12.11 17.95 9.95
C ARG A 84 -11.42 16.69 10.47
N HIS A 85 -10.62 16.80 11.54
CA HIS A 85 -9.98 15.64 12.14
C HIS A 85 -10.98 14.73 12.85
N ALA A 86 -12.07 15.26 13.40
CA ALA A 86 -13.12 14.47 14.02
C ALA A 86 -13.80 13.53 13.01
N GLU A 87 -14.06 13.99 11.77
CA GLU A 87 -14.57 13.14 10.69
C GLU A 87 -13.63 11.95 10.41
N GLY A 88 -12.33 12.23 10.26
CA GLY A 88 -11.33 11.19 10.04
C GLY A 88 -11.18 10.23 11.23
N TRP A 89 -11.16 10.74 12.46
CA TRP A 89 -11.07 9.89 13.64
C TRP A 89 -12.30 9.00 13.80
N ASN A 90 -13.50 9.52 13.56
CA ASN A 90 -14.73 8.71 13.61
C ASN A 90 -14.70 7.57 12.58
N HIS A 91 -14.23 7.84 11.36
CA HIS A 91 -14.04 6.81 10.33
C HIS A 91 -13.07 5.72 10.80
N TYR A 92 -11.87 6.09 11.26
CA TYR A 92 -10.85 5.12 11.67
C TYR A 92 -11.17 4.38 12.97
N LEU A 93 -11.87 5.00 13.92
CA LEU A 93 -12.37 4.33 15.12
C LEU A 93 -13.45 3.31 14.76
N GLY A 94 -14.36 3.62 13.82
CA GLY A 94 -15.32 2.64 13.29
C GLY A 94 -14.62 1.42 12.65
N ARG A 95 -13.54 1.67 11.89
CA ARG A 95 -12.70 0.61 11.31
C ARG A 95 -11.94 -0.19 12.36
N LEU A 96 -11.47 0.44 13.43
CA LEU A 96 -10.83 -0.26 14.55
C LEU A 96 -11.80 -1.20 15.26
N VAL A 97 -13.06 -0.79 15.47
CA VAL A 97 -14.12 -1.65 16.01
C VAL A 97 -14.36 -2.86 15.11
N ALA A 98 -14.48 -2.63 13.79
CA ALA A 98 -14.63 -3.70 12.81
C ALA A 98 -13.46 -4.71 12.87
N ALA A 99 -12.22 -4.22 12.91
CA ALA A 99 -11.03 -5.05 13.02
C ALA A 99 -10.99 -5.82 14.35
N GLY A 100 -11.32 -5.18 15.47
CA GLY A 100 -11.38 -5.85 16.78
C GLY A 100 -12.42 -6.96 16.87
N GLN A 101 -13.52 -6.85 16.11
CA GLN A 101 -14.60 -7.85 16.09
C GLN A 101 -14.36 -8.98 15.08
N ARG A 102 -13.79 -8.67 13.92
CA ARG A 102 -13.70 -9.60 12.77
C ARG A 102 -12.27 -10.00 12.39
N GLY A 103 -11.27 -9.44 13.06
CA GLY A 103 -9.85 -9.57 12.69
C GLY A 103 -9.40 -8.64 11.56
N ASP A 104 -10.34 -8.11 10.76
CA ASP A 104 -10.07 -7.14 9.69
C ASP A 104 -11.22 -6.14 9.51
N ALA A 105 -10.87 -4.88 9.25
CA ALA A 105 -11.81 -3.84 8.87
C ALA A 105 -12.26 -3.97 7.39
N GLY A 106 -11.51 -4.72 6.58
CA GLY A 106 -11.70 -4.83 5.13
C GLY A 106 -11.12 -3.63 4.37
N PRO A 107 -11.40 -3.51 3.07
CA PRO A 107 -10.99 -2.37 2.24
C PRO A 107 -11.45 -1.03 2.82
N ASP A 108 -10.69 0.04 2.56
CA ASP A 108 -10.99 1.40 3.02
C ASP A 108 -11.52 2.24 1.87
N ASP A 109 -12.81 2.57 1.90
CA ASP A 109 -13.43 3.37 0.84
C ASP A 109 -12.79 4.77 0.72
N TRP A 110 -12.27 5.32 1.82
CA TRP A 110 -11.54 6.59 1.81
C TRP A 110 -10.15 6.48 1.16
N ALA A 111 -9.63 5.27 1.03
CA ALA A 111 -8.38 4.98 0.33
C ALA A 111 -8.59 4.43 -1.09
N ALA A 112 -9.84 4.21 -1.51
CA ALA A 112 -10.16 3.52 -2.75
C ALA A 112 -9.74 4.31 -4.00
N ILE A 113 -9.86 5.64 -3.96
CA ILE A 113 -9.48 6.54 -5.05
C ILE A 113 -8.66 7.69 -4.46
N PRO A 114 -7.34 7.74 -4.70
CA PRO A 114 -6.54 8.85 -4.22
C PRO A 114 -6.77 10.12 -5.03
N ASP A 115 -6.64 11.26 -4.35
CA ASP A 115 -6.66 12.59 -4.95
C ASP A 115 -5.45 13.42 -4.45
N PRO A 116 -4.46 13.71 -5.31
CA PRO A 116 -4.41 13.38 -6.75
C PRO A 116 -4.17 11.88 -7.01
N LEU A 117 -4.57 11.40 -8.19
CA LEU A 117 -4.17 10.09 -8.72
C LEU A 117 -2.94 10.28 -9.63
N ASP A 118 -1.74 10.10 -9.05
CA ASP A 118 -0.43 10.24 -9.69
C ASP A 118 0.42 8.97 -9.49
N GLU A 119 1.67 8.98 -9.95
CA GLU A 119 2.54 7.80 -9.88
C GLU A 119 2.72 7.29 -8.44
N LEU A 120 2.92 8.20 -7.47
CA LEU A 120 3.19 7.83 -6.08
C LEU A 120 1.91 7.43 -5.36
N SER A 121 0.83 8.19 -5.51
CA SER A 121 -0.44 7.87 -4.87
C SER A 121 -1.08 6.61 -5.46
N CYS A 122 -0.91 6.34 -6.76
CA CYS A 122 -1.35 5.09 -7.37
C CYS A 122 -0.52 3.89 -6.88
N ALA A 123 0.79 4.05 -6.71
CA ALA A 123 1.63 3.00 -6.12
C ALA A 123 1.24 2.71 -4.65
N GLU A 124 0.93 3.73 -3.86
CA GLU A 124 0.41 3.56 -2.50
C GLU A 124 -0.99 2.92 -2.49
N ALA A 125 -1.88 3.28 -3.42
CA ALA A 125 -3.23 2.69 -3.51
C ALA A 125 -3.15 1.20 -3.84
N THR A 126 -2.33 0.82 -4.81
CA THR A 126 -2.13 -0.57 -5.21
C THR A 126 -1.35 -1.37 -4.16
N LEU A 127 -0.46 -0.74 -3.37
CA LEU A 127 0.13 -1.34 -2.18
C LEU A 127 -0.94 -1.74 -1.15
N ALA A 128 -1.92 -0.86 -0.90
CA ALA A 128 -3.03 -1.19 0.01
C ALA A 128 -3.85 -2.40 -0.49
N VAL A 129 -4.04 -2.51 -1.80
CA VAL A 129 -4.73 -3.65 -2.44
C VAL A 129 -3.96 -4.94 -2.21
N ILE A 130 -2.66 -4.99 -2.51
CA ILE A 130 -1.87 -6.22 -2.34
C ILE A 130 -1.75 -6.63 -0.88
N GLN A 131 -1.61 -5.68 0.05
CA GLN A 131 -1.57 -6.00 1.49
C GLN A 131 -2.86 -6.68 1.96
N HIS A 132 -4.03 -6.23 1.49
CA HIS A 132 -5.29 -6.89 1.83
C HIS A 132 -5.35 -8.34 1.33
N VAL A 133 -4.78 -8.62 0.16
CA VAL A 133 -4.67 -9.98 -0.36
C VAL A 133 -3.68 -10.81 0.46
N LEU A 134 -2.53 -10.24 0.87
CA LEU A 134 -1.50 -10.96 1.62
C LEU A 134 -1.86 -11.21 3.10
N ARG A 135 -2.84 -10.49 3.64
CA ARG A 135 -3.20 -10.52 5.07
C ARG A 135 -3.65 -11.89 5.54
N GLY A 136 -2.92 -12.48 6.48
CA GLY A 136 -3.28 -13.78 7.05
C GLY A 136 -3.07 -14.95 6.09
N LEU A 137 -2.20 -14.80 5.08
CA LEU A 137 -1.62 -15.97 4.42
C LEU A 137 -0.75 -16.74 5.42
N ASP A 138 -0.77 -18.06 5.29
CA ASP A 138 0.03 -18.95 6.13
C ASP A 138 1.03 -19.80 5.31
N ALA A 139 1.81 -20.64 5.99
CA ALA A 139 2.82 -21.47 5.35
C ALA A 139 2.24 -22.44 4.28
N SER A 140 0.97 -22.83 4.39
CA SER A 140 0.31 -23.70 3.41
C SER A 140 -0.02 -22.97 2.10
N ASP A 141 -0.15 -21.64 2.13
CA ASP A 141 -0.36 -20.81 0.95
C ASP A 141 0.91 -20.67 0.11
N LEU A 142 2.09 -20.67 0.75
CA LEU A 142 3.37 -20.31 0.10
C LEU A 142 3.76 -21.23 -1.06
N SER A 143 3.33 -22.50 -1.03
CA SER A 143 3.61 -23.49 -2.09
C SER A 143 2.54 -23.56 -3.19
N LYS A 144 1.47 -22.76 -3.09
CA LYS A 144 0.40 -22.77 -4.09
C LYS A 144 0.89 -22.15 -5.39
N GLN A 145 0.60 -22.82 -6.51
CA GLN A 145 0.95 -22.35 -7.83
C GLN A 145 0.18 -21.06 -8.16
N THR A 146 0.87 -20.05 -8.70
CA THR A 146 0.23 -18.83 -9.18
C THR A 146 -0.16 -18.95 -10.67
N PRO A 147 -1.06 -18.09 -11.17
CA PRO A 147 -1.34 -17.99 -12.61
C PRO A 147 -0.11 -17.60 -13.44
N CYS A 148 0.86 -16.91 -12.83
CA CYS A 148 2.20 -16.76 -13.39
C CYS A 148 2.91 -18.11 -13.28
N LYS A 149 2.94 -18.87 -14.39
CA LYS A 149 3.39 -20.28 -14.40
C LYS A 149 4.81 -20.50 -13.89
N GLU A 150 5.62 -19.45 -13.84
CA GLU A 150 7.00 -19.50 -13.35
C GLU A 150 7.09 -19.52 -11.82
N PHE A 151 6.04 -19.10 -11.11
CA PHE A 151 6.10 -18.84 -9.68
C PHE A 151 4.99 -19.55 -8.90
N ASP A 152 5.37 -20.19 -7.80
CA ASP A 152 4.49 -20.34 -6.63
C ASP A 152 4.40 -19.03 -5.83
N VAL A 153 3.57 -18.98 -4.79
CA VAL A 153 3.37 -17.78 -3.97
C VAL A 153 4.68 -17.28 -3.34
N SER A 154 5.54 -18.18 -2.84
CA SER A 154 6.83 -17.81 -2.26
C SER A 154 7.76 -17.18 -3.30
N GLN A 155 7.85 -17.79 -4.48
CA GLN A 155 8.72 -17.30 -5.56
C GLN A 155 8.20 -15.98 -6.15
N LEU A 156 6.88 -15.79 -6.19
CA LEU A 156 6.29 -14.52 -6.60
C LEU A 156 6.57 -13.42 -5.59
N ALA A 157 6.54 -13.73 -4.29
CA ALA A 157 6.97 -12.80 -3.25
C ALA A 157 8.44 -12.41 -3.43
N ASP A 158 9.33 -13.38 -3.68
CA ASP A 158 10.76 -13.11 -3.93
C ASP A 158 10.98 -12.25 -5.18
N HIS A 159 10.17 -12.45 -6.22
CA HIS A 159 10.16 -11.61 -7.42
C HIS A 159 9.77 -10.16 -7.05
N LEU A 160 8.63 -9.97 -6.39
CA LEU A 160 8.15 -8.64 -5.98
C LEU A 160 9.17 -7.91 -5.10
N MET A 161 9.76 -8.59 -4.11
CA MET A 161 10.77 -7.98 -3.24
C MET A 161 12.03 -7.54 -3.99
N ARG A 162 12.42 -8.28 -5.05
CA ARG A 162 13.51 -7.90 -5.94
C ARG A 162 13.15 -6.67 -6.79
N SER A 163 11.94 -6.63 -7.34
CA SER A 163 11.41 -5.45 -8.05
C SER A 163 11.46 -4.21 -7.14
N LEU A 164 10.99 -4.32 -5.89
CA LEU A 164 11.06 -3.25 -4.89
C LEU A 164 12.49 -2.79 -4.60
N THR A 165 13.42 -3.73 -4.48
CA THR A 165 14.84 -3.41 -4.22
C THR A 165 15.47 -2.66 -5.39
N ILE A 166 15.23 -3.10 -6.63
CA ILE A 166 15.78 -2.46 -7.83
C ILE A 166 15.17 -1.07 -8.03
N ILE A 167 13.83 -0.98 -7.97
CA ILE A 167 13.11 0.27 -8.20
C ILE A 167 13.38 1.28 -7.08
N GLY A 168 13.35 0.85 -5.82
CA GLY A 168 13.71 1.69 -4.69
C GLY A 168 15.17 2.15 -4.76
N GLY A 169 16.08 1.25 -5.16
CA GLY A 169 17.51 1.54 -5.32
C GLY A 169 17.80 2.66 -6.32
N ALA A 170 17.00 2.78 -7.39
CA ALA A 170 17.10 3.89 -8.35
C ALA A 170 16.81 5.27 -7.72
N ALA A 171 16.11 5.32 -6.57
CA ALA A 171 15.91 6.51 -5.75
C ALA A 171 16.82 6.57 -4.51
N GLY A 172 17.79 5.65 -4.38
CA GLY A 172 18.70 5.56 -3.24
C GLY A 172 18.09 4.90 -2.00
N ALA A 173 17.00 4.14 -2.15
CA ALA A 173 16.48 3.33 -1.06
C ALA A 173 17.49 2.24 -0.66
N HIS A 174 17.56 1.97 0.64
CA HIS A 174 18.18 0.77 1.17
C HIS A 174 17.06 -0.09 1.72
N SER A 175 16.87 -1.28 1.14
CA SER A 175 15.85 -2.20 1.59
C SER A 175 16.18 -2.66 3.02
N PRO A 176 15.20 -2.66 3.95
CA PRO A 176 15.42 -3.21 5.28
C PRO A 176 15.77 -4.70 5.18
N PRO A 177 16.54 -5.26 6.13
CA PRO A 177 16.75 -6.69 6.22
C PRO A 177 15.41 -7.42 6.27
N ARG A 178 15.25 -8.44 5.42
CA ARG A 178 14.04 -9.26 5.39
C ARG A 178 14.05 -10.22 6.57
N ASP A 179 13.01 -10.14 7.41
CA ASP A 179 12.69 -11.18 8.39
C ASP A 179 11.85 -12.26 7.71
N PRO A 180 12.39 -13.48 7.48
CA PRO A 180 11.64 -14.55 6.82
C PRO A 180 10.50 -15.11 7.68
N ASP A 181 10.54 -14.90 9.00
CA ASP A 181 9.53 -15.40 9.93
C ASP A 181 8.36 -14.42 10.10
N ALA A 182 8.52 -13.17 9.67
CA ALA A 182 7.44 -12.18 9.66
C ALA A 182 6.37 -12.55 8.61
N PRO A 183 5.09 -12.19 8.82
CA PRO A 183 4.05 -12.37 7.80
C PRO A 183 4.44 -11.73 6.47
N LEU A 184 4.07 -12.36 5.35
CA LEU A 184 4.40 -11.85 4.01
C LEU A 184 3.85 -10.43 3.76
N GLU A 185 2.66 -10.12 4.30
CA GLU A 185 2.11 -8.76 4.30
C GLU A 185 3.08 -7.74 4.90
N THR A 186 3.67 -8.05 6.06
CA THR A 186 4.63 -7.18 6.76
C THR A 186 5.92 -7.02 5.96
N GLN A 187 6.47 -8.11 5.41
CA GLN A 187 7.69 -8.06 4.61
C GLN A 187 7.53 -7.14 3.38
N VAL A 188 6.39 -7.27 2.67
CA VAL A 188 6.08 -6.42 1.50
C VAL A 188 5.83 -4.98 1.92
N ALA A 189 5.10 -4.75 3.02
CA ALA A 189 4.83 -3.42 3.54
C ALA A 189 6.12 -2.65 3.85
N ASP A 190 7.07 -3.28 4.55
CA ASP A 190 8.32 -2.64 4.98
C ASP A 190 9.21 -2.27 3.78
N ALA A 191 9.37 -3.18 2.82
CA ALA A 191 10.16 -2.92 1.62
C ALA A 191 9.51 -1.88 0.71
N ALA A 192 8.20 -1.95 0.51
CA ALA A 192 7.45 -0.99 -0.29
C ALA A 192 7.50 0.41 0.34
N GLN A 193 7.36 0.50 1.67
CA GLN A 193 7.49 1.76 2.38
C GLN A 193 8.87 2.38 2.19
N ALA A 194 9.95 1.62 2.34
CA ALA A 194 11.31 2.11 2.12
C ALA A 194 11.52 2.64 0.70
N ALA A 195 11.00 1.94 -0.31
CA ALA A 195 11.07 2.36 -1.71
C ALA A 195 10.26 3.65 -1.96
N LEU A 196 9.00 3.70 -1.53
CA LEU A 196 8.12 4.85 -1.74
C LEU A 196 8.61 6.11 -0.99
N GLU A 197 9.17 5.96 0.20
CA GLU A 197 9.79 7.07 0.94
C GLU A 197 11.03 7.61 0.23
N ALA A 198 11.86 6.74 -0.35
CA ALA A 198 13.00 7.18 -1.16
C ALA A 198 12.54 7.96 -2.38
N TRP A 199 11.52 7.47 -3.09
CA TRP A 199 10.94 8.17 -4.24
C TRP A 199 10.31 9.51 -3.87
N ARG A 200 9.60 9.60 -2.74
CA ARG A 200 9.06 10.87 -2.22
C ARG A 200 10.16 11.88 -1.93
N ARG A 201 11.27 11.45 -1.33
CA ARG A 201 12.42 12.34 -1.06
C ARG A 201 13.17 12.73 -2.33
N ARG A 202 13.34 11.81 -3.27
CA ARG A 202 14.05 12.03 -4.53
C ARG A 202 13.25 12.92 -5.50
N GLY A 203 11.93 12.86 -5.45
CA GLY A 203 11.05 13.49 -6.44
C GLY A 203 11.10 12.77 -7.80
N LEU A 204 10.16 13.12 -8.69
CA LEU A 204 9.99 12.46 -9.99
C LEU A 204 10.52 13.27 -11.17
N ASP A 205 11.22 14.37 -10.91
CA ASP A 205 11.82 15.19 -11.96
C ASP A 205 13.06 14.53 -12.57
N GLY A 206 13.17 14.65 -13.89
CA GLY A 206 14.30 14.21 -14.68
C GLY A 206 14.39 12.70 -14.88
N THR A 207 15.62 12.21 -15.05
CA THR A 207 15.90 10.79 -15.30
C THR A 207 16.64 10.14 -14.14
N VAL A 208 16.57 8.81 -14.12
CA VAL A 208 17.30 7.92 -13.21
C VAL A 208 17.89 6.75 -14.00
N GLU A 209 18.89 6.11 -13.42
CA GLU A 209 19.37 4.83 -13.94
C GLU A 209 18.52 3.69 -13.38
N LEU A 210 17.97 2.85 -14.27
CA LEU A 210 17.23 1.63 -13.93
C LEU A 210 17.79 0.49 -14.79
N ASN A 211 18.38 -0.54 -14.16
CA ASN A 211 19.03 -1.66 -14.85
C ASN A 211 19.99 -1.19 -15.95
N SER A 212 20.87 -0.24 -15.62
CA SER A 212 21.86 0.37 -16.52
C SER A 212 21.29 1.16 -17.71
N ASN A 213 19.99 1.48 -17.71
CA ASN A 213 19.35 2.35 -18.69
C ASN A 213 18.88 3.67 -18.06
N GLN A 214 19.02 4.78 -18.78
CA GLN A 214 18.45 6.07 -18.36
C GLN A 214 16.97 6.14 -18.74
N VAL A 215 16.11 6.31 -17.75
CA VAL A 215 14.66 6.40 -17.93
C VAL A 215 14.09 7.60 -17.16
N PRO A 216 12.96 8.19 -17.59
CA PRO A 216 12.25 9.18 -16.77
C PRO A 216 11.92 8.59 -15.39
N ALA A 217 12.10 9.36 -14.32
CA ALA A 217 11.85 8.90 -12.95
C ALA A 217 10.40 8.44 -12.69
N THR A 218 9.44 8.95 -13.46
CA THR A 218 8.05 8.49 -13.43
C THR A 218 7.86 7.04 -13.88
N VAL A 219 8.77 6.49 -14.70
CA VAL A 219 8.68 5.11 -15.19
C VAL A 219 8.81 4.07 -14.06
N PRO A 220 9.90 4.01 -13.28
CA PRO A 220 10.03 3.04 -12.20
C PRO A 220 8.93 3.16 -11.13
N VAL A 221 8.48 4.38 -10.81
CA VAL A 221 7.38 4.56 -9.84
C VAL A 221 6.05 4.08 -10.41
N GLY A 222 5.76 4.34 -11.69
CA GLY A 222 4.62 3.74 -12.36
C GLY A 222 4.67 2.21 -12.33
N ILE A 223 5.85 1.61 -12.54
CA ILE A 223 6.04 0.15 -12.46
C ILE A 223 5.64 -0.39 -11.09
N LEU A 224 5.91 0.31 -9.98
CA LEU A 224 5.45 -0.15 -8.65
C LEU A 224 3.93 -0.41 -8.62
N SER A 225 3.14 0.49 -9.21
CA SER A 225 1.69 0.31 -9.24
C SER A 225 1.25 -0.93 -10.04
N LEU A 226 2.00 -1.24 -11.10
CA LEU A 226 1.77 -2.43 -11.93
C LEU A 226 2.16 -3.72 -11.18
N GLU A 227 3.34 -3.72 -10.57
CA GLU A 227 3.85 -4.85 -9.76
C GLU A 227 2.87 -5.18 -8.63
N PHE A 228 2.39 -4.17 -7.90
CA PHE A 228 1.44 -4.41 -6.82
C PHE A 228 0.09 -4.89 -7.31
N LEU A 229 -0.53 -4.25 -8.32
CA LEU A 229 -1.90 -4.60 -8.71
C LEU A 229 -1.98 -5.94 -9.46
N VAL A 230 -1.05 -6.22 -10.37
CA VAL A 230 -1.04 -7.49 -11.12
C VAL A 230 -0.72 -8.64 -10.17
N HIS A 231 0.23 -8.46 -9.25
CA HIS A 231 0.57 -9.53 -8.31
C HIS A 231 -0.45 -9.68 -7.18
N ALA A 232 -1.17 -8.63 -6.78
CA ALA A 232 -2.36 -8.78 -5.95
C ALA A 232 -3.36 -9.75 -6.59
N TRP A 233 -3.58 -9.66 -7.90
CA TRP A 233 -4.42 -10.62 -8.62
C TRP A 233 -3.82 -12.02 -8.66
N ASP A 234 -2.53 -12.16 -8.95
CA ASP A 234 -1.85 -13.47 -8.96
C ASP A 234 -1.97 -14.18 -7.59
N PHE A 235 -1.69 -13.46 -6.49
CA PHE A 235 -1.84 -13.96 -5.12
C PHE A 235 -3.29 -14.30 -4.81
N ALA A 236 -4.24 -13.44 -5.21
CA ALA A 236 -5.65 -13.65 -4.93
C ALA A 236 -6.17 -14.95 -5.59
N ILE A 237 -5.82 -15.19 -6.85
CA ILE A 237 -6.19 -16.43 -7.54
C ILE A 237 -5.55 -17.66 -6.88
N ALA A 238 -4.25 -17.59 -6.57
CA ALA A 238 -3.53 -18.72 -5.97
C ALA A 238 -4.09 -19.11 -4.59
N THR A 239 -4.61 -18.14 -3.84
CA THR A 239 -5.01 -18.29 -2.44
C THR A 239 -6.52 -18.26 -2.22
N GLY A 240 -7.31 -18.14 -3.29
CA GLY A 240 -8.78 -18.10 -3.23
C GLY A 240 -9.35 -16.82 -2.62
N ARG A 241 -8.61 -15.71 -2.71
CA ARG A 241 -9.01 -14.38 -2.20
C ARG A 241 -9.56 -13.51 -3.32
N GLN A 242 -10.04 -12.32 -2.96
CA GLN A 242 -10.55 -11.35 -3.91
C GLN A 242 -9.69 -10.09 -3.95
N VAL A 243 -9.54 -9.53 -5.14
CA VAL A 243 -8.98 -8.18 -5.32
C VAL A 243 -10.12 -7.18 -5.26
N VAL A 244 -10.01 -6.21 -4.36
CA VAL A 244 -10.92 -5.05 -4.29
C VAL A 244 -10.12 -3.81 -4.67
N VAL A 245 -10.46 -3.21 -5.80
CA VAL A 245 -9.78 -2.02 -6.35
C VAL A 245 -10.79 -1.16 -7.08
N SER A 246 -10.58 0.15 -7.07
CA SER A 246 -11.45 1.08 -7.80
C SER A 246 -11.16 1.05 -9.31
N GLU A 247 -12.18 1.41 -10.10
CA GLU A 247 -12.04 1.51 -11.54
C GLU A 247 -10.98 2.54 -11.97
N PRO A 248 -10.94 3.77 -11.39
CA PRO A 248 -9.93 4.76 -11.77
C PRO A 248 -8.48 4.31 -11.51
N VAL A 249 -8.21 3.62 -10.39
CA VAL A 249 -6.87 3.06 -10.12
C VAL A 249 -6.53 1.99 -11.15
N SER A 250 -7.48 1.11 -11.48
CA SER A 250 -7.27 0.07 -12.50
C SER A 250 -7.00 0.68 -13.89
N GLU A 251 -7.70 1.76 -14.24
CA GLU A 251 -7.51 2.48 -15.52
C GLU A 251 -6.13 3.15 -15.58
N TYR A 252 -5.72 3.78 -14.49
CA TYR A 252 -4.39 4.38 -14.39
C TYR A 252 -3.29 3.33 -14.60
N VAL A 253 -3.39 2.19 -13.90
CA VAL A 253 -2.41 1.10 -14.03
C VAL A 253 -2.44 0.47 -15.42
N LEU A 254 -3.60 0.35 -16.06
CA LEU A 254 -3.70 -0.06 -17.47
C LEU A 254 -2.97 0.92 -18.41
N GLY A 255 -3.11 2.23 -18.19
CA GLY A 255 -2.37 3.25 -18.93
C GLY A 255 -0.86 3.19 -18.70
N VAL A 256 -0.41 2.85 -17.48
CA VAL A 256 1.01 2.56 -17.19
C VAL A 256 1.46 1.30 -17.94
N ALA A 257 0.69 0.21 -17.88
CA ALA A 257 1.01 -1.04 -18.54
C ALA A 257 1.20 -0.86 -20.06
N GLY A 258 0.34 -0.07 -20.71
CA GLY A 258 0.45 0.23 -22.14
C GLY A 258 1.73 0.98 -22.52
N ARG A 259 2.29 1.77 -21.61
CA ARG A 259 3.56 2.49 -21.81
C ARG A 259 4.79 1.61 -21.54
N VAL A 260 4.71 0.73 -20.55
CA VAL A 260 5.84 -0.08 -20.08
C VAL A 260 5.97 -1.41 -20.84
N ILE A 261 4.85 -2.11 -21.08
CA ILE A 261 4.83 -3.44 -21.69
C ILE A 261 4.72 -3.33 -23.21
N THR A 262 5.78 -2.79 -23.83
CA THR A 262 5.91 -2.72 -25.29
C THR A 262 6.17 -4.12 -25.90
N PRO A 263 5.92 -4.34 -27.21
CA PRO A 263 6.27 -5.60 -27.87
C PRO A 263 7.73 -6.01 -27.68
N ALA A 264 8.65 -5.05 -27.67
CA ALA A 264 10.07 -5.31 -27.41
C ALA A 264 10.32 -5.72 -25.94
N ALA A 265 9.63 -5.09 -24.99
CA ALA A 265 9.75 -5.42 -23.57
C ALA A 265 9.24 -6.83 -23.27
N ARG A 266 8.11 -7.26 -23.86
CA ARG A 266 7.53 -8.60 -23.66
C ARG A 266 8.51 -9.75 -23.88
N ASN A 267 9.38 -9.61 -24.89
CA ASN A 267 10.41 -10.61 -25.20
C ASN A 267 11.46 -10.77 -24.09
N ASN A 268 11.60 -9.78 -23.20
CA ASN A 268 12.61 -9.73 -22.16
C ASN A 268 12.04 -9.85 -20.73
N THR A 269 10.73 -9.61 -20.53
CA THR A 269 10.12 -9.48 -19.20
C THR A 269 9.09 -10.56 -18.85
N GLY A 270 8.95 -11.61 -19.68
CA GLY A 270 8.11 -12.77 -19.36
C GLY A 270 6.60 -12.54 -19.48
N PHE A 271 6.16 -11.40 -20.01
CA PHE A 271 4.74 -11.18 -20.34
C PHE A 271 4.36 -11.90 -21.64
N ALA A 272 3.36 -12.77 -21.58
CA ALA A 272 2.79 -13.45 -22.75
C ALA A 272 1.96 -12.47 -23.61
N GLU A 273 1.55 -12.91 -24.81
CA GLU A 273 0.65 -12.13 -25.66
C GLU A 273 -0.68 -11.83 -24.97
N PRO A 274 -1.27 -10.62 -25.15
CA PRO A 274 -2.57 -10.28 -24.58
C PRO A 274 -3.65 -11.31 -24.89
N THR A 275 -4.49 -11.62 -23.91
CA THR A 275 -5.64 -12.50 -24.12
C THR A 275 -6.88 -11.72 -24.52
N ALA A 276 -7.80 -12.37 -25.24
CA ALA A 276 -9.02 -11.72 -25.69
C ALA A 276 -9.97 -11.52 -24.51
N VAL A 277 -10.48 -10.30 -24.37
CA VAL A 277 -11.50 -9.92 -23.39
C VAL A 277 -12.47 -8.93 -24.03
N GLY A 278 -13.74 -8.95 -23.60
CA GLY A 278 -14.73 -8.01 -24.12
C GLY A 278 -14.40 -6.56 -23.77
N SER A 279 -14.74 -5.61 -24.65
CA SER A 279 -14.50 -4.18 -24.42
C SER A 279 -15.24 -3.62 -23.20
N PHE A 280 -16.32 -4.28 -22.77
CA PHE A 280 -17.11 -3.93 -21.59
C PHE A 280 -16.73 -4.74 -20.34
N ALA A 281 -15.67 -5.55 -20.41
CA ALA A 281 -15.18 -6.23 -19.22
C ALA A 281 -14.65 -5.22 -18.20
N PRO A 282 -14.71 -5.55 -16.89
CA PRO A 282 -14.11 -4.75 -15.84
C PRO A 282 -12.66 -4.36 -16.19
N VAL A 283 -12.24 -3.16 -15.78
CA VAL A 283 -10.93 -2.63 -16.16
C VAL A 283 -9.79 -3.51 -15.68
N LEU A 284 -9.90 -4.05 -14.46
CA LEU A 284 -8.93 -5.00 -13.93
C LEU A 284 -8.79 -6.23 -14.85
N ASP A 285 -9.89 -6.79 -15.36
CA ASP A 285 -9.83 -7.90 -16.32
C ASP A 285 -9.11 -7.50 -17.60
N ARG A 286 -9.32 -6.28 -18.11
CA ARG A 286 -8.60 -5.78 -19.28
C ARG A 286 -7.10 -5.62 -19.01
N LEU A 287 -6.73 -5.12 -17.83
CA LEU A 287 -5.34 -5.06 -17.38
C LEU A 287 -4.71 -6.46 -17.29
N ILE A 288 -5.35 -7.40 -16.61
CA ILE A 288 -4.87 -8.77 -16.47
C ILE A 288 -4.74 -9.45 -17.84
N ALA A 289 -5.74 -9.31 -18.71
CA ALA A 289 -5.70 -9.80 -20.08
C ALA A 289 -4.54 -9.20 -20.88
N PHE A 290 -4.27 -7.90 -20.72
CA PHE A 290 -3.14 -7.22 -21.36
C PHE A 290 -1.78 -7.78 -20.92
N THR A 291 -1.65 -8.29 -19.70
CA THR A 291 -0.41 -8.97 -19.25
C THR A 291 -0.23 -10.39 -19.82
N GLY A 292 -1.19 -10.88 -20.61
CA GLY A 292 -1.22 -12.23 -21.19
C GLY A 292 -1.76 -13.31 -20.25
N ARG A 293 -2.27 -12.92 -19.07
CA ARG A 293 -3.03 -13.79 -18.17
C ARG A 293 -4.48 -13.92 -18.66
N ARG A 294 -5.18 -14.94 -18.18
CA ARG A 294 -6.63 -15.11 -18.42
C ARG A 294 -7.39 -14.66 -17.18
N PRO A 295 -8.18 -13.58 -17.24
CA PRO A 295 -8.99 -13.16 -16.11
C PRO A 295 -9.99 -14.26 -15.70
N THR A 296 -10.18 -14.40 -14.40
CA THR A 296 -11.24 -15.23 -13.80
C THR A 296 -12.04 -14.35 -12.84
N ALA A 297 -13.29 -14.70 -12.57
CA ALA A 297 -14.18 -13.93 -11.69
C ALA A 297 -13.71 -14.01 -10.23
N ALA A 298 -12.73 -13.19 -9.85
CA ALA A 298 -12.16 -13.12 -8.50
C ALA A 298 -11.87 -11.69 -8.06
N HIS A 299 -12.63 -10.72 -8.56
CA HIS A 299 -12.48 -9.31 -8.19
C HIS A 299 -13.84 -8.66 -7.94
N ALA A 300 -13.84 -7.60 -7.14
CA ALA A 300 -14.97 -6.73 -6.91
C ALA A 300 -14.53 -5.27 -7.07
N SER A 301 -15.39 -4.44 -7.66
CA SER A 301 -15.12 -3.00 -7.77
C SER A 301 -15.36 -2.32 -6.41
N ALA A 302 -14.39 -1.52 -5.95
CA ALA A 302 -14.65 -0.54 -4.91
C ALA A 302 -15.38 0.65 -5.53
N ASN A 303 -16.53 1.02 -4.99
CA ASN A 303 -17.28 2.22 -5.39
C ASN A 303 -16.57 3.49 -4.94
#